data_AF-H0YRE3-F1
#
_entry.id   AF-H0YRE3-F1
#
_cell.length_a   1.000
_cell.length_b   1.000
_cell.length_c   1.000
_cell.angle_alpha   90.00
_cell.angle_beta   90.00
_cell.angle_gamma   90.00
#
_symmetry.space_group_name_H-M   'P 1'
#
loop_
_entity.id
_entity.type
_entity.pdbx_description
1 polymer ?
#
loop_
_entity_poly.entity_id
_entity_poly.type
_entity_poly.pdbx_seq_one_letter_code
_entity_poly.pdbx_strand_id
1 'polypeptide(L)' 'MSSERGNVSRTRPQRHQNAHAFRNDKYDTSARRKKINAKLHDGVCQHCKGILEWRVKFRKYKLLTKPKKW' A
#
# COMPACT_ATOMS: atom_id res chain seq x y z
N MET A 1 16.33 31.25 15.08
CA MET A 1 15.82 29.87 14.97
C MET A 1 15.61 29.56 13.49
N SER A 2 16.61 29.01 12.81
CA SER A 2 16.52 28.75 11.36
C SER A 2 15.64 27.53 11.09
N SER A 3 14.61 27.72 10.27
CA SER A 3 13.79 26.66 9.69
C SER A 3 14.37 26.28 8.33
N GLU A 4 15.58 25.72 8.34
CA GLU A 4 16.26 25.33 7.12
C GLU A 4 15.74 23.95 6.65
N ARG A 5 15.17 23.93 5.44
CA ARG A 5 14.63 22.71 4.81
C ARG A 5 15.78 21.72 4.58
N GLY A 6 15.85 20.68 5.41
CA GLY A 6 16.83 19.60 5.27
C GLY A 6 17.48 19.18 6.59
N ASN A 7 17.48 20.03 7.62
CA ASN A 7 18.12 19.75 8.91
C ASN A 7 17.16 19.11 9.95
N VAL A 8 16.20 18.32 9.49
CA VAL A 8 15.18 17.68 10.34
C VAL A 8 15.23 16.17 10.21
N SER A 9 16.44 15.61 10.23
CA SER A 9 16.61 14.19 10.48
C SER A 9 16.14 13.91 11.91
N ARG A 10 14.88 13.48 12.05
CA ARG A 10 14.32 13.13 13.36
C ARG A 10 15.11 11.96 13.94
N THR A 11 15.88 12.24 14.98
CA THR A 11 16.63 11.23 15.74
C THR A 11 15.70 10.36 16.59
N ARG A 12 14.59 10.94 17.06
CA ARG A 12 13.60 10.22 17.89
C ARG A 12 12.54 9.52 17.03
N PRO A 13 12.10 8.31 17.41
CA PRO A 13 11.00 7.63 16.76
C PRO A 13 9.70 8.43 16.89
N GLN A 14 8.67 8.00 16.15
CA GLN A 14 7.35 8.61 16.28
C GLN A 14 6.81 8.42 17.70
N ARG A 15 6.34 9.52 18.33
CA ARG A 15 5.84 9.52 19.72
C ARG A 15 4.66 8.57 19.92
N HIS A 16 3.79 8.51 18.93
CA HIS A 16 2.62 7.64 18.92
C HIS A 16 2.85 6.54 17.88
N GLN A 17 3.22 5.35 18.36
CA GLN A 17 3.38 4.18 17.54
C GLN A 17 2.04 3.47 17.37
N ASN A 18 1.80 2.88 16.20
CA ASN A 18 0.62 2.03 16.02
C ASN A 18 0.82 0.73 16.80
N ALA A 19 -0.13 0.36 17.65
CA ALA A 19 -0.11 -0.93 18.37
C ALA A 19 -0.20 -2.12 17.41
N HIS A 20 -0.84 -1.94 16.26
CA HIS A 20 -0.99 -2.96 15.23
C HIS A 20 -0.70 -2.39 13.85
N ALA A 21 -0.10 -3.22 12.98
CA ALA A 21 0.08 -2.88 11.58
C ALA A 21 -1.28 -2.69 10.89
N PHE A 22 -1.31 -1.79 9.89
CA PHE A 22 -2.49 -1.63 9.05
C PHE A 22 -2.81 -2.95 8.32
N ARG A 23 -4.05 -3.40 8.46
CA ARG A 23 -4.59 -4.57 7.78
C ARG A 23 -5.75 -4.16 6.91
N ASN A 24 -5.64 -4.46 5.62
CA ASN A 24 -6.60 -4.01 4.62
C ASN A 24 -7.94 -4.77 4.71
N ASP A 25 -7.93 -5.94 5.36
CA ASP A 25 -9.02 -6.90 5.54
C ASP A 25 -9.66 -6.83 6.93
N LYS A 26 -9.15 -6.01 7.85
CA LYS A 26 -9.58 -5.97 9.27
C LYS A 26 -11.09 -5.74 9.44
N TYR A 27 -11.69 -4.90 8.62
CA TYR A 27 -13.12 -4.53 8.70
C TYR A 27 -13.86 -4.74 7.37
N ASP A 28 -13.15 -5.09 6.30
CA ASP A 28 -13.72 -5.24 4.96
C ASP A 28 -13.52 -6.68 4.50
N THR A 29 -14.51 -7.51 4.83
CA THR A 29 -14.56 -8.93 4.48
C THR A 29 -15.23 -9.18 3.12
N SER A 30 -15.45 -8.12 2.33
CA SER A 30 -16.12 -8.23 1.03
C SER A 30 -15.43 -9.25 0.11
N ALA A 31 -16.23 -9.97 -0.68
CA ALA A 31 -15.71 -10.92 -1.67
C ALA A 31 -14.72 -10.26 -2.64
N ARG A 32 -14.95 -8.98 -2.97
CA ARG A 32 -14.04 -8.17 -3.77
C ARG A 32 -12.67 -8.04 -3.13
N ARG A 33 -12.60 -7.78 -1.82
CA ARG A 33 -11.34 -7.63 -1.11
C ARG A 33 -10.56 -8.94 -1.04
N LYS A 34 -11.26 -10.04 -0.75
CA LYS A 34 -10.67 -11.39 -0.78
C LYS A 34 -10.07 -11.71 -2.15
N LYS A 35 -10.79 -11.40 -3.24
CA LYS A 35 -10.29 -11.57 -4.62
C LYS A 35 -9.03 -10.75 -4.90
N ILE A 36 -8.95 -9.51 -4.40
CA ILE A 36 -7.76 -8.66 -4.58
C ILE A 36 -6.57 -9.23 -3.80
N ASN A 37 -6.77 -9.65 -2.54
CA ASN A 37 -5.69 -10.19 -1.72
C ASN A 37 -5.17 -11.55 -2.23
N ALA A 38 -6.03 -12.33 -2.88
CA ALA A 38 -5.65 -13.61 -3.49
C ALA A 38 -5.00 -13.46 -4.89
N LYS A 39 -4.90 -12.26 -5.46
CA LYS A 39 -4.28 -12.07 -6.77
C LYS A 39 -2.77 -12.31 -6.68
N LEU A 40 -2.29 -13.22 -7.52
CA LEU A 40 -0.88 -13.40 -7.78
C LEU A 40 -0.41 -12.41 -8.87
N HIS A 41 0.66 -11.68 -8.60
CA HIS A 41 1.24 -10.68 -9.51
C HIS A 41 2.49 -11.23 -10.20
N ASP A 42 2.28 -12.18 -11.11
CA ASP A 42 3.34 -12.80 -11.92
C ASP A 42 3.49 -12.12 -13.29
N GLY A 43 4.63 -12.35 -13.94
CA GLY A 43 4.93 -11.78 -15.26
C GLY A 43 5.28 -10.30 -15.26
N VAL A 44 5.53 -9.71 -14.08
CA VAL A 44 5.98 -8.32 -13.91
C VAL A 44 7.36 -8.26 -13.25
N CYS A 45 8.11 -7.20 -13.52
CA CYS A 45 9.40 -6.99 -12.85
C CYS A 45 9.23 -6.76 -11.33
N GLN A 46 10.31 -6.95 -10.56
CA GLN A 46 10.30 -6.80 -9.10
C GLN A 46 9.80 -5.42 -8.63
N HIS A 47 10.20 -4.36 -9.34
CA HIS A 47 9.75 -3.00 -9.03
C HIS A 47 8.24 -2.85 -9.17
N CYS A 48 7.68 -3.29 -10.30
CA CYS A 48 6.25 -3.25 -10.57
C CYS A 48 5.46 -4.15 -9.60
N LYS A 49 5.99 -5.33 -9.29
CA LYS A 49 5.43 -6.24 -8.28
C LYS A 49 5.28 -5.54 -6.93
N GLY A 50 6.35 -4.91 -6.46
CA GLY A 50 6.34 -4.15 -5.20
C GLY A 50 5.30 -3.02 -5.19
N ILE A 51 5.16 -2.28 -6.29
CA ILE A 51 4.12 -1.23 -6.41
C ILE A 51 2.71 -1.83 -6.32
N LEU A 52 2.45 -2.94 -7.00
CA LEU A 52 1.13 -3.59 -7.01
C LEU A 52 0.78 -4.14 -5.62
N GLU A 53 1.70 -4.87 -5.00
CA GLU A 53 1.52 -5.42 -3.66
C GLU A 53 1.32 -4.32 -2.61
N TRP A 54 2.08 -3.23 -2.72
CA TRP A 54 1.90 -2.05 -1.86
C TRP A 54 0.50 -1.45 -2.01
N ARG A 55 0.02 -1.29 -3.25
CA ARG A 55 -1.34 -0.78 -3.53
C ARG A 55 -2.41 -1.70 -2.96
N VAL A 56 -2.23 -3.01 -3.03
CA VAL A 56 -3.14 -3.99 -2.42
C VAL A 56 -3.12 -3.85 -0.90
N LYS A 57 -1.92 -3.86 -0.29
CA LYS A 57 -1.70 -3.74 1.17
C LYS A 57 -2.35 -2.50 1.77
N PHE A 58 -2.36 -1.37 1.07
CA PHE A 58 -2.89 -0.11 1.59
C PHE A 58 -4.28 0.30 1.03
N ARG A 59 -5.05 -0.63 0.46
CA ARG A 59 -6.39 -0.34 -0.13
C ARG A 59 -6.35 0.76 -1.21
N LYS A 60 -5.24 0.86 -1.95
CA LYS A 60 -5.09 1.80 -3.07
C LYS A 60 -5.24 1.14 -4.44
N TYR A 61 -5.39 -0.19 -4.49
CA TYR A 61 -5.56 -0.93 -5.72
C TYR A 61 -6.96 -0.72 -6.32
N LYS A 62 -7.01 -0.16 -7.54
CA LYS A 62 -8.25 -0.01 -8.32
C LYS A 62 -8.33 -1.13 -9.35
N LEU A 63 -9.37 -1.96 -9.26
CA LEU A 63 -9.65 -2.94 -10.31
C LEU A 63 -9.97 -2.22 -11.62
N LEU A 64 -9.39 -2.73 -12.71
CA LEU A 64 -9.79 -2.34 -14.05
C LEU A 64 -11.22 -2.83 -14.28
N THR A 65 -12.14 -1.89 -14.48
CA THR A 65 -13.56 -2.19 -14.78
C THR A 65 -13.79 -2.46 -16.25
N LYS A 66 -12.86 -2.02 -17.11
CA LYS A 66 -12.90 -2.24 -18.56
C LYS A 66 -11.61 -2.93 -19.00
N PRO A 67 -11.66 -3.90 -19.92
CA PRO A 67 -10.46 -4.38 -20.59
C PRO A 67 -9.81 -3.21 -21.34
N LYS A 68 -8.47 -3.19 -21.42
CA LYS A 68 -7.76 -2.23 -22.25
C LYS A 68 -8.20 -2.46 -23.70
N LYS A 69 -8.82 -1.45 -24.32
CA LYS A 69 -9.03 -1.47 -25.78
C LYS A 69 -7.65 -1.31 -26.44
N TRP A 70 -7.36 -2.17 -27.40
CA TRP A 70 -6.14 -2.13 -28.20
C TRP A 70 -6.27 -1.03 -29.24
#